data_AF-A0A1C4VDU4-F1
#
_entry.id   AF-A0A1C4VDU4-F1
#
_cell.length_a   1.000
_cell.length_b   1.000
_cell.length_c   1.000
_cell.angle_alpha   90.00
_cell.angle_beta   90.00
_cell.angle_gamma   90.00
#
_symmetry.space_group_name_H-M   'P 1'
#
loop_
_entity.id
_entity.type
_entity.pdbx_description
1 polymer ?
#
loop_
_entity_poly.entity_id
_entity_poly.type
_entity_poly.pdbx_seq_one_letter_code
_entity_poly.pdbx_strand_id
1 'polypeptide(L)'
;MERHALTFTVRPGTEQEARRVLAGYPRPATEIDGGARLLGTSVFFWRNRVVRVMDVDGPLPLIMRHLSAQPAIRRTESALNPLLTEKRDLEAPTGARDFFARAMMTRVVHRVTDPALLAPGGERIRIALRYPVRPGRGDDIAELLGAGRPLLGAATTTPLASTSVFRHGDFVVRVADFVGGLDAAADHLGRTVVGAPTTAGMTGLLEPGWDLTTPAGFARFFAEQRLDLVTHRQSDAVSS
;
A
#
# COMPACT_ATOMS: atom_id res chain seq x y z
N MET A 1 15.08 5.23 0.46
CA MET A 1 13.61 5.20 0.26
C MET A 1 12.94 4.37 1.34
N GLU A 2 11.93 4.95 1.98
CA GLU A 2 10.99 4.24 2.84
C GLU A 2 9.58 4.27 2.25
N ARG A 3 8.77 3.27 2.58
CA ARG A 3 7.34 3.27 2.26
C ARG A 3 6.50 3.33 3.53
N HIS A 4 5.60 4.29 3.59
CA HIS A 4 4.63 4.47 4.67
C HIS A 4 3.21 4.33 4.14
N ALA A 5 2.27 3.92 4.99
CA ALA A 5 0.87 3.79 4.60
C ALA A 5 -0.05 4.38 5.66
N LEU A 6 -1.11 5.04 5.19
CA LEU A 6 -2.22 5.54 6.00
C LEU A 6 -3.48 4.81 5.54
N THR A 7 -4.36 4.47 6.48
CA THR A 7 -5.70 3.99 6.16
C THR A 7 -6.77 4.83 6.81
N PHE A 8 -7.88 4.99 6.11
CA PHE A 8 -9.05 5.69 6.61
C PHE A 8 -10.32 5.29 5.88
N THR A 9 -11.47 5.68 6.43
CA THR A 9 -12.77 5.26 5.93
C THR A 9 -13.55 6.46 5.38
N VAL A 10 -14.12 6.30 4.19
CA VAL A 10 -15.12 7.21 3.63
C VAL A 10 -16.52 6.74 4.01
N ARG A 11 -17.48 7.67 4.06
CA ARG A 11 -18.86 7.30 4.36
C ARG A 11 -19.42 6.38 3.27
N PRO A 12 -20.19 5.34 3.66
CA PRO A 12 -20.89 4.51 2.70
C PRO A 12 -21.68 5.36 1.70
N GLY A 13 -21.58 5.04 0.41
CA GLY A 13 -22.25 5.74 -0.68
C GLY A 13 -21.50 6.96 -1.25
N THR A 14 -20.41 7.40 -0.61
CA THR A 14 -19.59 8.53 -1.07
C THR A 14 -18.32 8.11 -1.81
N GLU A 15 -18.14 6.80 -2.05
CA GLU A 15 -16.89 6.24 -2.53
C GLU A 15 -16.50 6.75 -3.92
N GLN A 16 -17.48 6.91 -4.81
CA GLN A 16 -17.21 7.40 -6.18
C GLN A 16 -16.76 8.87 -6.16
N GLU A 17 -17.38 9.71 -5.34
CA GLU A 17 -17.00 11.11 -5.17
C GLU A 17 -15.60 11.22 -4.54
N ALA A 18 -15.33 10.43 -3.49
CA ALA A 18 -14.03 10.38 -2.86
C ALA A 18 -12.94 9.93 -3.84
N ARG A 19 -13.21 8.92 -4.68
CA ARG A 19 -12.29 8.50 -5.75
C ARG A 19 -11.97 9.65 -6.71
N ARG A 20 -12.95 10.46 -7.13
CA ARG A 20 -12.72 11.62 -8.01
C ARG A 20 -11.82 12.66 -7.33
N VAL A 21 -12.09 12.99 -6.08
CA VAL A 21 -11.26 13.93 -5.30
C VAL A 21 -9.82 13.41 -5.17
N LEU A 22 -9.66 12.14 -4.81
CA LEU A 22 -8.35 11.50 -4.59
C LEU A 22 -7.59 11.24 -5.91
N ALA A 23 -8.28 11.04 -7.03
CA ALA A 23 -7.66 10.95 -8.35
C ALA A 23 -6.99 12.27 -8.76
N GLY A 24 -7.49 13.40 -8.24
CA GLY A 24 -7.00 14.75 -8.52
C GLY A 24 -5.86 15.24 -7.62
N TYR A 25 -5.28 14.43 -6.72
CA TYR A 25 -4.11 14.84 -5.91
C TYR A 25 -3.04 15.46 -6.79
N PRO A 26 -2.43 16.62 -6.48
CA PRO A 26 -1.32 17.12 -7.29
C PRO A 26 -0.16 16.10 -7.31
N ARG A 27 0.65 16.12 -8.38
CA ARG A 27 1.93 15.38 -8.35
C ARG A 27 2.80 15.97 -7.22
N PRO A 28 3.49 15.13 -6.43
CA PRO A 28 4.42 15.60 -5.40
C PRO A 28 5.48 16.55 -5.96
N ALA A 29 5.85 17.58 -5.20
CA ALA A 29 7.11 18.29 -5.43
C ALA A 29 8.27 17.34 -5.04
N THR A 30 9.28 17.26 -5.91
CA THR A 30 10.44 16.35 -5.81
C THR A 30 11.37 16.66 -4.63
N GLU A 31 11.42 17.91 -4.19
CA GLU A 31 12.31 18.38 -3.13
C GLU A 31 11.52 19.12 -2.06
N ILE A 32 11.76 18.72 -0.82
CA ILE A 32 11.23 19.34 0.38
C ILE A 32 12.42 19.89 1.15
N ASP A 33 12.29 21.13 1.66
CA ASP A 33 13.33 21.75 2.49
C ASP A 33 13.83 20.80 3.59
N GLY A 34 15.16 20.73 3.73
CA GLY A 34 15.82 19.82 4.68
C GLY A 34 16.17 18.44 4.13
N GLY A 35 16.24 18.28 2.80
CA GLY A 35 16.77 17.07 2.14
C GLY A 35 15.81 15.88 2.11
N ALA A 36 14.52 16.10 2.42
CA ALA A 36 13.49 15.08 2.31
C ALA A 36 12.81 15.14 0.94
N ARG A 37 12.26 14.02 0.46
CA ARG A 37 11.61 13.93 -0.86
C ARG A 37 10.37 13.05 -0.78
N LEU A 38 9.28 13.50 -1.37
CA LEU A 38 8.12 12.64 -1.63
C LEU A 38 8.26 12.03 -3.02
N LEU A 39 8.71 10.79 -3.08
CA LEU A 39 9.02 10.07 -4.33
C LEU A 39 7.77 9.55 -5.04
N GLY A 40 6.69 9.32 -4.29
CA GLY A 40 5.43 8.93 -4.89
C GLY A 40 4.28 8.80 -3.91
N THR A 41 3.07 8.93 -4.44
CA THR A 41 1.83 8.74 -3.70
C THR A 41 0.95 7.78 -4.50
N SER A 42 0.45 6.76 -3.81
CA SER A 42 -0.53 5.82 -4.36
C SER A 42 -1.78 5.79 -3.49
N VAL A 43 -2.95 5.73 -4.10
CA VAL A 43 -4.22 5.62 -3.39
C VAL A 43 -4.97 4.39 -3.88
N PHE A 44 -5.34 3.54 -2.95
CA PHE A 44 -6.10 2.33 -3.18
C PHE A 44 -7.43 2.35 -2.44
N PHE A 45 -8.45 1.71 -3.00
CA PHE A 45 -9.74 1.49 -2.35
C PHE A 45 -9.99 0.01 -2.10
N TRP A 46 -10.43 -0.30 -0.89
CA TRP A 46 -11.09 -1.54 -0.51
C TRP A 46 -12.50 -1.20 -0.04
N ARG A 47 -13.51 -1.36 -0.91
CA ARG A 47 -14.88 -0.89 -0.63
C ARG A 47 -14.86 0.60 -0.25
N ASN A 48 -15.23 0.97 0.97
CA ASN A 48 -15.17 2.33 1.50
C ASN A 48 -13.93 2.62 2.35
N ARG A 49 -12.97 1.69 2.41
CA ARG A 49 -11.69 1.90 3.10
C ARG A 49 -10.61 2.29 2.11
N VAL A 50 -9.91 3.38 2.41
CA VAL A 50 -8.83 3.93 1.60
C VAL A 50 -7.49 3.54 2.20
N VAL A 51 -6.52 3.23 1.34
CA VAL A 51 -5.11 3.07 1.69
C VAL A 51 -4.30 4.05 0.87
N ARG A 52 -3.67 5.02 1.54
CA ARG A 52 -2.72 5.95 0.91
C ARG A 52 -1.32 5.49 1.24
N VAL A 53 -0.53 5.20 0.20
CA VAL A 53 0.87 4.78 0.30
C VAL A 53 1.75 5.93 -0.14
N MET A 54 2.77 6.25 0.64
CA MET A 54 3.76 7.29 0.35
C MET A 54 5.14 6.65 0.29
N ASP A 55 5.81 6.82 -0.85
CA ASP A 55 7.23 6.49 -1.01
C ASP A 55 8.02 7.77 -0.71
N VAL A 56 8.93 7.70 0.27
CA VAL A 56 9.63 8.87 0.79
C VAL A 56 11.13 8.65 0.85
N ASP A 57 11.88 9.74 0.74
CA ASP A 57 13.27 9.81 1.14
C ASP A 57 13.40 10.82 2.29
N GLY A 58 14.07 10.42 3.36
CA GLY A 58 14.15 11.21 4.60
C GLY A 58 12.92 11.07 5.53
N PRO A 59 12.87 11.87 6.60
CA PRO A 59 11.94 11.67 7.72
C PRO A 59 10.51 12.09 7.38
N LEU A 60 9.56 11.15 7.55
CA LEU A 60 8.14 11.37 7.28
C LEU A 60 7.54 12.62 7.97
N PRO A 61 7.86 12.96 9.23
CA PRO A 61 7.33 14.17 9.86
C PRO A 61 7.67 15.47 9.11
N LEU A 62 8.87 15.58 8.53
CA LEU A 62 9.26 16.75 7.72
C LEU A 62 8.43 16.83 6.44
N ILE A 63 8.24 15.69 5.79
CA ILE A 63 7.44 15.57 4.56
C ILE A 63 6.00 15.96 4.84
N MET A 64 5.40 15.43 5.91
CA MET A 64 4.01 15.74 6.24
C MET A 64 3.80 17.21 6.58
N ARG A 65 4.73 17.83 7.32
CA ARG A 65 4.70 19.26 7.63
C ARG A 65 4.74 20.12 6.36
N HIS A 66 5.56 19.73 5.39
CA HIS A 66 5.63 20.44 4.12
C HIS A 66 4.34 20.26 3.30
N LEU A 67 3.82 19.04 3.18
CA LEU A 67 2.60 18.76 2.43
C LEU A 67 1.37 19.50 3.00
N SER A 68 1.23 19.60 4.32
CA SER A 68 0.11 20.32 4.95
C SER A 68 0.14 21.84 4.71
N ALA A 69 1.30 22.41 4.37
CA ALA A 69 1.43 23.82 4.01
C ALA A 69 1.00 24.10 2.56
N GLN A 70 0.93 23.09 1.68
CA GLN A 70 0.64 23.29 0.27
C GLN A 70 -0.85 23.59 0.02
N PRO A 71 -1.20 24.71 -0.66
CA PRO A 71 -2.59 25.07 -0.93
C PRO A 71 -3.36 24.02 -1.74
N ALA A 72 -2.69 23.34 -2.68
CA ALA A 72 -3.31 22.28 -3.47
C ALA A 72 -3.69 21.08 -2.60
N ILE A 73 -2.82 20.66 -1.67
CA ILE A 73 -3.10 19.59 -0.72
C ILE A 73 -4.25 19.98 0.20
N ARG A 74 -4.24 21.21 0.74
CA ARG A 74 -5.34 21.71 1.58
C ARG A 74 -6.68 21.66 0.86
N ARG A 75 -6.76 22.13 -0.38
CA ARG A 75 -8.00 22.06 -1.18
C ARG A 75 -8.50 20.62 -1.36
N THR A 76 -7.61 19.69 -1.69
CA THR A 76 -7.98 18.27 -1.83
C THR A 76 -8.48 17.68 -0.51
N GLU A 77 -7.80 17.95 0.61
CA GLU A 77 -8.22 17.45 1.93
C GLU A 77 -9.54 18.12 2.40
N SER A 78 -9.74 19.41 2.15
CA SER A 78 -11.01 20.11 2.43
C SER A 78 -12.17 19.54 1.62
N ALA A 79 -11.96 19.17 0.36
CA ALA A 79 -12.97 18.50 -0.48
C ALA A 79 -13.23 17.05 -0.02
N LEU A 80 -12.21 16.37 0.50
CA LEU A 80 -12.33 15.00 1.00
C LEU A 80 -13.05 14.95 2.36
N ASN A 81 -12.84 15.93 3.23
CA ASN A 81 -13.34 15.96 4.61
C ASN A 81 -14.86 15.70 4.73
N PRO A 82 -15.72 16.36 3.93
CA PRO A 82 -17.14 16.08 3.90
C PRO A 82 -17.50 14.70 3.41
N LEU A 83 -16.58 13.84 2.98
CA LEU A 83 -16.84 12.46 2.52
C LEU A 83 -16.33 11.42 3.52
N LEU A 84 -15.57 11.83 4.53
CA LEU A 84 -15.01 10.92 5.54
C LEU A 84 -16.05 10.50 6.57
N THR A 85 -15.91 9.27 7.08
CA THR A 85 -16.66 8.82 8.26
C THR A 85 -16.25 9.61 9.49
N GLU A 86 -14.94 9.85 9.65
CA GLU A 86 -14.37 10.70 10.68
C GLU A 86 -13.76 11.93 10.02
N LYS A 87 -14.31 13.11 10.33
CA LYS A 87 -13.75 14.38 9.89
C LYS A 87 -12.36 14.56 10.50
N ARG A 88 -11.47 15.21 9.76
CA ARG A 88 -10.12 15.55 10.23
C ARG A 88 -9.96 17.05 10.21
N ASP A 89 -9.40 17.59 11.28
CA ASP A 89 -8.91 18.95 11.25
C ASP A 89 -7.41 18.90 10.93
N LEU A 90 -7.05 19.12 9.67
CA LEU A 90 -5.65 19.18 9.25
C LEU A 90 -5.07 20.60 9.35
N GLU A 91 -5.89 21.60 9.73
CA GLU A 91 -5.45 22.98 9.95
C GLU A 91 -5.03 23.21 11.41
N ALA A 92 -5.66 22.49 12.35
CA ALA A 92 -5.22 22.46 13.73
C ALA A 92 -3.91 21.65 13.90
N PRO A 93 -2.89 22.19 14.59
CA PRO A 93 -1.63 21.49 14.86
C PRO A 93 -1.80 20.12 15.55
N THR A 94 -2.83 19.98 16.40
CA THR A 94 -3.17 18.73 17.09
C THR A 94 -3.95 17.77 16.19
N GLY A 95 -4.92 18.27 15.41
CA GLY A 95 -5.79 17.44 14.59
C GLY A 95 -5.07 16.65 13.49
N ALA A 96 -4.01 17.23 12.89
CA ALA A 96 -3.15 16.50 11.96
C ALA A 96 -2.44 15.33 12.64
N ARG A 97 -1.80 15.57 13.80
CA ARG A 97 -1.10 14.54 14.57
C ARG A 97 -2.04 13.41 15.00
N ASP A 98 -3.22 13.77 15.48
CA ASP A 98 -4.24 12.83 15.93
C ASP A 98 -4.73 11.95 14.78
N PHE A 99 -4.94 12.54 13.59
CA PHE A 99 -5.24 11.76 12.40
C PHE A 99 -4.10 10.81 12.05
N PHE A 100 -2.85 11.28 12.02
CA PHE A 100 -1.70 10.42 11.73
C PHE A 100 -1.60 9.26 12.71
N ALA A 101 -1.70 9.54 14.01
CA ALA A 101 -1.64 8.51 15.04
C ALA A 101 -2.73 7.44 14.85
N ARG A 102 -3.94 7.83 14.47
CA ARG A 102 -5.04 6.89 14.21
C ARG A 102 -4.95 6.17 12.87
N ALA A 103 -4.45 6.82 11.83
CA ALA A 103 -4.50 6.31 10.46
C ALA A 103 -3.22 5.60 10.02
N MET A 104 -2.10 5.84 10.70
CA MET A 104 -0.83 5.22 10.35
C MET A 104 -0.92 3.70 10.45
N MET A 105 -0.52 3.04 9.37
CA MET A 105 -0.38 1.60 9.35
C MET A 105 1.04 1.23 9.78
N THR A 106 1.17 0.24 10.65
CA THR A 106 2.45 -0.33 11.03
C THR A 106 3.07 -1.02 9.83
N ARG A 107 4.28 -0.60 9.43
CA ARG A 107 5.07 -1.28 8.39
C ARG A 107 5.69 -2.54 8.99
N VAL A 108 5.19 -3.69 8.57
CA VAL A 108 5.63 -5.01 9.02
C VAL A 108 6.90 -5.43 8.29
N VAL A 109 6.92 -5.20 6.98
CA VAL A 109 8.06 -5.56 6.13
C VAL A 109 8.15 -4.59 4.96
N HIS A 110 9.38 -4.33 4.52
CA HIS A 110 9.68 -3.68 3.26
C HIS A 110 10.91 -4.35 2.65
N ARG A 111 10.80 -4.76 1.39
CA ARG A 111 11.87 -5.40 0.63
C ARG A 111 11.92 -4.78 -0.76
N VAL A 112 13.12 -4.48 -1.21
CA VAL A 112 13.41 -4.03 -2.57
C VAL A 112 14.30 -5.08 -3.19
N THR A 113 13.95 -5.50 -4.41
CA THR A 113 14.75 -6.46 -5.16
C THR A 113 15.99 -5.77 -5.70
N ASP A 114 17.13 -6.47 -5.67
CA ASP A 114 18.35 -6.02 -6.32
C ASP A 114 18.08 -5.74 -7.81
N PRO A 115 18.40 -4.54 -8.33
CA PRO A 115 18.23 -4.22 -9.75
C PRO A 115 18.84 -5.26 -10.70
N ALA A 116 19.93 -5.95 -10.32
CA ALA A 116 20.57 -6.99 -11.12
C ALA A 116 19.72 -8.27 -11.25
N LEU A 117 18.80 -8.51 -10.31
CA LEU A 117 17.88 -9.65 -10.31
C LEU A 117 16.52 -9.30 -10.93
N LEU A 118 16.26 -8.03 -11.24
CA LEU A 118 14.98 -7.60 -11.77
C LEU A 118 14.86 -7.99 -13.25
N ALA A 119 13.71 -8.51 -13.65
CA ALA A 119 13.43 -8.80 -15.05
C ALA A 119 13.65 -7.53 -15.92
N PRO A 120 14.39 -7.62 -17.03
CA PRO A 120 14.71 -6.46 -17.87
C PRO A 120 13.50 -6.02 -18.69
N GLY A 121 13.27 -4.71 -18.77
CA GLY A 121 12.25 -4.11 -19.62
C GLY A 121 10.80 -4.37 -19.17
N GLY A 122 9.92 -3.42 -19.46
CA GLY A 122 8.49 -3.52 -19.17
C GLY A 122 7.95 -2.37 -18.33
N GLU A 123 6.66 -2.09 -18.50
CA GLU A 123 5.93 -1.17 -17.64
C GLU A 123 5.96 -1.67 -16.20
N ARG A 124 6.07 -0.74 -15.24
CA ARG A 124 5.96 -1.07 -13.83
C ARG A 124 4.53 -0.87 -13.37
N ILE A 125 3.95 -1.92 -12.79
CA ILE A 125 2.65 -1.83 -12.15
C ILE A 125 2.79 -1.91 -10.64
N ARG A 126 1.89 -1.21 -9.95
CA ARG A 126 1.73 -1.33 -8.51
C ARG A 126 0.38 -1.95 -8.20
N ILE A 127 0.38 -2.98 -7.35
CA ILE A 127 -0.84 -3.60 -6.84
C ILE A 127 -0.88 -3.54 -5.31
N ALA A 128 -2.09 -3.62 -4.77
CA ALA A 128 -2.31 -3.83 -3.35
C ALA A 128 -3.29 -4.99 -3.12
N LEU A 129 -2.96 -5.88 -2.19
CA LEU A 129 -3.74 -7.06 -1.82
C LEU A 129 -4.07 -7.00 -0.33
N ARG A 130 -5.35 -7.12 0.03
CA ARG A 130 -5.81 -7.29 1.41
C ARG A 130 -5.64 -8.75 1.81
N TYR A 131 -5.16 -9.01 3.02
CA TYR A 131 -5.36 -10.32 3.65
C TYR A 131 -6.70 -10.35 4.39
N PRO A 132 -7.58 -11.33 4.13
CA PRO A 132 -8.84 -11.48 4.86
C PRO A 132 -8.58 -12.08 6.24
N VAL A 133 -8.02 -11.28 7.15
CA VAL A 133 -7.61 -11.73 8.49
C VAL A 133 -8.81 -11.87 9.40
N ARG A 134 -8.82 -12.93 10.24
CA ARG A 134 -9.81 -13.08 11.30
C ARG A 134 -9.68 -11.96 12.33
N PRO A 135 -10.79 -11.58 13.00
CA PRO A 135 -10.74 -10.63 14.11
C PRO A 135 -9.72 -11.05 15.18
N GLY A 136 -8.88 -10.10 15.62
CA GLY A 136 -7.84 -10.29 16.63
C GLY A 136 -6.58 -11.03 16.18
N ARG A 137 -6.44 -11.35 14.88
CA ARG A 137 -5.30 -12.11 14.34
C ARG A 137 -4.35 -11.28 13.47
N GLY A 138 -4.53 -9.96 13.46
CA GLY A 138 -3.72 -9.03 12.68
C GLY A 138 -2.23 -9.06 13.03
N ASP A 139 -1.87 -9.19 14.30
CA ASP A 139 -0.48 -9.30 14.73
C ASP A 139 0.13 -10.65 14.32
N ASP A 140 -0.60 -11.76 14.52
CA ASP A 140 -0.11 -13.11 14.17
C ASP A 140 0.22 -13.23 12.67
N ILE A 141 -0.65 -12.72 11.80
CA ILE A 141 -0.41 -12.79 10.37
C ILE A 141 0.68 -11.81 9.92
N ALA A 142 0.81 -10.66 10.59
CA ALA A 142 1.89 -9.72 10.34
C ALA A 142 3.24 -10.36 10.67
N GLU A 143 3.36 -10.98 11.84
CA GLU A 143 4.58 -11.70 12.25
C GLU A 143 4.95 -12.77 11.23
N LEU A 144 3.99 -13.61 10.84
CA LEU A 144 4.19 -14.66 9.84
C LEU A 144 4.66 -14.09 8.48
N LEU A 145 4.07 -12.98 8.02
CA LEU A 145 4.45 -12.31 6.77
C LEU A 145 5.80 -11.61 6.86
N GLY A 146 6.19 -11.14 8.05
CA GLY A 146 7.50 -10.54 8.34
C GLY A 146 8.62 -11.59 8.33
N ALA A 147 8.39 -12.71 9.02
CA ALA A 147 9.33 -13.83 9.11
C ALA A 147 9.46 -14.63 7.81
N GLY A 148 8.46 -14.56 6.93
CA GLY A 148 8.46 -15.27 5.66
C GLY A 148 9.65 -14.93 4.75
N ARG A 149 10.10 -15.95 3.98
CA ARG A 149 11.16 -15.79 2.98
C ARG A 149 10.84 -14.65 2.00
N PRO A 150 11.87 -13.96 1.48
CA PRO A 150 11.69 -12.97 0.42
C PRO A 150 10.93 -13.60 -0.75
N LEU A 151 10.02 -12.82 -1.35
CA LEU A 151 9.22 -13.26 -2.49
C LEU A 151 10.04 -13.33 -3.80
N LEU A 152 11.35 -13.54 -3.71
CA LEU A 152 12.26 -13.53 -4.85
C LEU A 152 12.18 -14.84 -5.65
N GLY A 153 11.56 -15.89 -5.10
CA GLY A 153 11.56 -17.22 -5.71
C GLY A 153 12.97 -17.84 -5.75
N ALA A 154 13.12 -18.99 -6.39
CA ALA A 154 14.43 -19.61 -6.65
C ALA A 154 15.04 -19.17 -8.00
N ALA A 155 14.41 -18.21 -8.68
CA ALA A 155 14.79 -17.80 -10.03
C ALA A 155 16.00 -16.87 -10.04
N THR A 156 16.79 -16.92 -11.12
CA THR A 156 17.91 -16.00 -11.37
C THR A 156 17.44 -14.58 -11.65
N THR A 157 16.19 -14.41 -12.09
CA THR A 157 15.52 -13.12 -12.29
C THR A 157 14.09 -13.17 -11.77
N THR A 158 13.56 -12.04 -11.28
CA THR A 158 12.20 -11.92 -10.76
C THR A 158 11.49 -10.69 -11.32
N PRO A 159 10.17 -10.76 -11.59
CA PRO A 159 9.39 -9.57 -11.94
C PRO A 159 9.07 -8.69 -10.73
N LEU A 160 9.23 -9.17 -9.49
CA LEU A 160 8.95 -8.40 -8.29
C LEU A 160 10.04 -7.35 -8.06
N ALA A 161 9.69 -6.06 -8.15
CA ALA A 161 10.61 -4.96 -7.89
C ALA A 161 10.67 -4.57 -6.39
N SER A 162 9.51 -4.56 -5.72
CA SER A 162 9.45 -4.31 -4.29
C SER A 162 8.18 -4.88 -3.67
N THR A 163 8.21 -5.14 -2.37
CA THR A 163 7.03 -5.51 -1.59
C THR A 163 7.07 -4.87 -0.22
N SER A 164 5.91 -4.44 0.26
CA SER A 164 5.70 -3.98 1.63
C SER A 164 4.43 -4.58 2.21
N VAL A 165 4.43 -4.88 3.50
CA VAL A 165 3.21 -5.26 4.23
C VAL A 165 2.94 -4.22 5.31
N PHE A 166 1.69 -3.78 5.37
CA PHE A 166 1.19 -2.79 6.31
C PHE A 166 0.04 -3.39 7.12
N ARG A 167 -0.03 -3.06 8.40
CA ARG A 167 -1.07 -3.51 9.32
C ARG A 167 -1.75 -2.33 10.01
N HIS A 168 -3.07 -2.39 10.14
CA HIS A 168 -3.86 -1.54 11.02
C HIS A 168 -4.94 -2.39 11.71
N GLY A 169 -4.70 -2.81 12.95
CA GLY A 169 -5.51 -3.85 13.59
C GLY A 169 -5.45 -5.15 12.78
N ASP A 170 -6.62 -5.68 12.39
CA ASP A 170 -6.75 -6.85 11.50
C ASP A 170 -6.75 -6.48 10.01
N PHE A 171 -6.67 -5.20 9.66
CA PHE A 171 -6.57 -4.77 8.28
C PHE A 171 -5.12 -4.83 7.81
N VAL A 172 -4.77 -5.91 7.12
CA VAL A 172 -3.42 -6.17 6.61
C VAL A 172 -3.41 -6.07 5.09
N VAL A 173 -2.50 -5.26 4.56
CA VAL A 173 -2.37 -5.00 3.12
C VAL A 173 -0.93 -5.20 2.68
N ARG A 174 -0.73 -5.98 1.61
CA ARG A 174 0.53 -6.04 0.88
C ARG A 174 0.47 -5.10 -0.32
N VAL A 175 1.48 -4.24 -0.46
CA VAL A 175 1.68 -3.38 -1.62
C VAL A 175 2.94 -3.84 -2.32
N ALA A 176 2.84 -4.16 -3.61
CA ALA A 176 3.95 -4.70 -4.37
C ALA A 176 4.05 -4.04 -5.75
N ASP A 177 5.29 -3.82 -6.17
CA ASP A 177 5.64 -3.31 -7.49
C ASP A 177 6.18 -4.46 -8.34
N PHE A 178 5.68 -4.59 -9.56
CA PHE A 178 6.09 -5.60 -10.52
C PHE A 178 6.54 -4.94 -11.82
N VAL A 179 7.52 -5.55 -12.47
CA VAL A 179 7.81 -5.34 -13.88
C VAL A 179 6.90 -6.26 -14.69
N GLY A 180 6.23 -5.70 -15.69
CA GLY A 180 5.25 -6.39 -16.52
C GLY A 180 3.80 -6.15 -16.08
N GLY A 181 2.89 -6.91 -16.68
CA GLY A 181 1.45 -6.77 -16.44
C GLY A 181 0.93 -7.53 -15.22
N LEU A 182 -0.39 -7.43 -15.00
CA LEU A 182 -1.08 -8.06 -13.86
C LEU A 182 -0.94 -9.59 -13.87
N ASP A 183 -0.95 -10.20 -15.05
CA ASP A 183 -0.82 -11.65 -15.20
C ASP A 183 0.56 -12.12 -14.71
N ALA A 184 1.63 -11.40 -15.06
CA ALA A 184 2.97 -11.69 -14.56
C ALA A 184 3.08 -11.56 -13.04
N ALA A 185 2.38 -10.59 -12.45
CA ALA A 185 2.30 -10.42 -11.00
C ALA A 185 1.54 -11.58 -10.33
N ALA A 186 0.40 -11.99 -10.90
CA ALA A 186 -0.41 -13.11 -10.43
C ALA A 186 0.38 -14.42 -10.46
N ASP A 187 1.02 -14.71 -11.58
CA ASP A 187 1.86 -15.89 -11.78
C ASP A 187 3.03 -15.96 -10.79
N HIS A 188 3.73 -14.83 -10.60
CA HIS A 188 4.86 -14.75 -9.68
C HIS A 188 4.43 -14.99 -8.23
N LEU A 189 3.38 -14.31 -7.78
CA LEU A 189 2.86 -14.49 -6.44
C LEU A 189 2.28 -15.88 -6.23
N GLY A 190 1.60 -16.45 -7.23
CA GLY A 190 1.09 -17.81 -7.18
C GLY A 190 2.19 -18.82 -6.93
N ARG A 191 3.27 -18.79 -7.72
CA ARG A 191 4.44 -19.67 -7.53
C ARG A 191 5.15 -19.49 -6.19
N THR A 192 5.08 -18.29 -5.62
CA THR A 192 5.81 -17.96 -4.40
C THR A 192 5.00 -18.19 -3.12
N VAL A 193 3.68 -18.04 -3.20
CA VAL A 193 2.75 -18.20 -2.07
C VAL A 193 2.23 -19.63 -2.02
N VAL A 194 1.82 -20.21 -3.15
CA VAL A 194 1.30 -21.59 -3.18
C VAL A 194 2.43 -22.55 -2.83
N GLY A 195 2.20 -23.42 -1.84
CA GLY A 195 3.18 -24.40 -1.37
C GLY A 195 4.29 -23.86 -0.46
N ALA A 196 4.33 -22.55 -0.17
CA ALA A 196 5.29 -22.02 0.79
C ALA A 196 4.95 -22.49 2.22
N PRO A 197 5.95 -22.83 3.07
CA PRO A 197 5.71 -23.25 4.44
C PRO A 197 4.90 -22.23 5.27
N THR A 198 5.10 -20.94 4.98
CA THR A 198 4.35 -19.84 5.59
C THR A 198 2.85 -19.92 5.30
N THR A 199 2.46 -20.44 4.15
CA THR A 199 1.07 -20.40 3.66
C THR A 199 0.16 -21.37 4.42
N ALA A 200 0.67 -22.53 4.85
CA ALA A 200 -0.06 -23.43 5.73
C ALA A 200 -0.36 -22.77 7.09
N GLY A 201 0.56 -21.97 7.62
CA GLY A 201 0.36 -21.18 8.83
C GLY A 201 -0.67 -20.06 8.68
N MET A 202 -0.96 -19.61 7.45
CA MET A 202 -1.94 -18.55 7.19
C MET A 202 -3.38 -19.06 7.29
N THR A 203 -3.67 -20.31 6.94
CA THR A 203 -5.05 -20.82 6.84
C THR A 203 -5.85 -20.66 8.14
N GLY A 204 -5.21 -20.84 9.30
CA GLY A 204 -5.84 -20.63 10.61
C GLY A 204 -6.06 -19.16 10.99
N LEU A 205 -5.39 -18.22 10.30
CA LEU A 205 -5.43 -16.79 10.57
C LEU A 205 -6.40 -16.03 9.65
N LEU A 206 -6.81 -16.64 8.54
CA LEU A 206 -7.71 -16.04 7.56
C LEU A 206 -9.18 -16.38 7.84
N GLU A 207 -10.08 -15.48 7.42
CA GLU A 207 -11.53 -15.66 7.44
C GLU A 207 -11.93 -17.02 6.82
N PRO A 208 -13.02 -17.66 7.27
CA PRO A 208 -13.44 -18.95 6.74
C PRO A 208 -13.57 -18.97 5.22
N GLY A 209 -13.13 -20.07 4.61
CA GLY A 209 -13.23 -20.28 3.15
C GLY A 209 -12.01 -19.82 2.36
N TRP A 210 -11.02 -19.16 2.97
CA TRP A 210 -9.75 -18.82 2.31
C TRP A 210 -8.71 -19.92 2.50
N ASP A 211 -8.29 -20.53 1.39
CA ASP A 211 -7.18 -21.48 1.35
C ASP A 211 -6.14 -21.05 0.33
N LEU A 212 -5.06 -20.43 0.79
CA LEU A 212 -3.99 -19.95 -0.08
C LEU A 212 -2.99 -21.07 -0.45
N THR A 213 -3.15 -22.27 0.10
CA THR A 213 -2.25 -23.41 -0.17
C THR A 213 -2.54 -24.06 -1.52
N THR A 214 -3.70 -23.77 -2.12
CA THR A 214 -4.11 -24.29 -3.43
C THR A 214 -4.02 -23.21 -4.52
N PRO A 215 -3.71 -23.59 -5.78
CA PRO A 215 -3.74 -22.64 -6.90
C PRO A 215 -5.09 -21.95 -7.07
N ALA A 216 -6.19 -22.69 -6.91
CA ALA A 216 -7.54 -22.14 -7.06
C ALA A 216 -7.88 -21.12 -5.98
N GLY A 217 -7.54 -21.41 -4.72
CA GLY A 217 -7.79 -20.48 -3.62
C GLY A 217 -6.88 -19.25 -3.68
N PHE A 218 -5.63 -19.40 -4.14
CA PHE A 218 -4.77 -18.24 -4.44
C PHE A 218 -5.33 -17.39 -5.59
N ALA A 219 -5.77 -17.99 -6.70
CA ALA A 219 -6.34 -17.26 -7.83
C ALA A 219 -7.57 -16.44 -7.41
N ARG A 220 -8.46 -17.05 -6.61
CA ARG A 220 -9.61 -16.33 -6.02
C ARG A 220 -9.15 -15.19 -5.11
N PHE A 221 -8.16 -15.44 -4.25
CA PHE A 221 -7.62 -14.41 -3.36
C PHE A 221 -7.05 -13.23 -4.15
N PHE A 222 -6.25 -13.48 -5.17
CA PHE A 222 -5.65 -12.45 -6.01
C PHE A 222 -6.71 -11.64 -6.75
N ALA A 223 -7.76 -12.28 -7.25
CA ALA A 223 -8.85 -11.62 -7.95
C ALA A 223 -9.73 -10.78 -7.00
N GLU A 224 -10.15 -11.35 -5.88
CA GLU A 224 -11.16 -10.76 -5.01
C GLU A 224 -10.60 -9.84 -3.94
N GLN A 225 -9.37 -10.07 -3.47
CA GLN A 225 -8.76 -9.28 -2.38
C GLN A 225 -7.85 -8.15 -2.87
N ARG A 226 -7.81 -7.90 -4.19
CA ARG A 226 -7.07 -6.78 -4.77
C ARG A 226 -7.82 -5.48 -4.54
N LEU A 227 -7.09 -4.46 -4.10
CA LEU A 227 -7.63 -3.11 -3.95
C LEU A 227 -7.59 -2.39 -5.30
N ASP A 228 -8.59 -1.55 -5.54
CA ASP A 228 -8.67 -0.70 -6.73
C ASP A 228 -7.63 0.42 -6.65
N LEU A 229 -6.70 0.48 -7.60
CA LEU A 229 -5.79 1.61 -7.73
C LEU A 229 -6.53 2.82 -8.30
N VAL A 230 -6.60 3.90 -7.55
CA VAL A 230 -7.24 5.16 -7.98
C VAL A 230 -6.23 6.09 -8.64
N THR A 231 -5.05 6.22 -8.04
CA THR A 231 -3.96 7.00 -8.60
C THR A 231 -2.64 6.45 -8.10
N HIS A 232 -1.67 6.39 -9.00
CA HIS A 232 -0.26 6.19 -8.67
C HIS A 232 0.50 7.31 -9.35
N ARG A 233 1.17 8.15 -8.56
CA ARG A 233 1.95 9.27 -9.06
C ARG A 233 3.35 9.15 -8.48
N GLN A 234 4.33 9.10 -9.36
CA GLN A 234 5.73 9.17 -8.97
C GLN A 234 6.23 10.57 -9.28
N SER A 235 7.20 11.01 -8.48
CA SER A 235 7.99 12.18 -8.81
C SER A 235 8.79 11.88 -10.08
N ASP A 236 8.90 12.84 -11.00
CA ASP A 236 9.76 12.65 -12.17
C ASP A 236 11.18 12.33 -11.67
N ALA A 237 11.81 11.30 -12.23
CA ALA A 237 13.21 11.05 -11.95
C ALA A 237 13.97 12.29 -12.43
N VAL A 238 14.67 12.98 -11.51
CA VAL A 238 15.68 13.94 -11.92
C VAL A 238 16.67 13.12 -12.73
N SER A 239 16.64 13.29 -14.05
CA SER A 239 17.67 12.77 -14.93
C SER A 239 18.92 13.54 -14.54
N SER A 240 19.74 12.94 -13.67
CA SER A 240 21.11 13.36 -13.45
C SER A 240 21.99 12.74 -14.52
#